data_AF-A0A9P5TW05-F1
#
_entry.id   AF-A0A9P5TW05-F1
#
_cell.length_a   1.000
_cell.length_b   1.000
_cell.length_c   1.000
_cell.angle_alpha   90.00
_cell.angle_beta   90.00
_cell.angle_gamma   90.00
#
_symmetry.space_group_name_H-M   'P 1'
#
loop_
_entity.id
_entity.type
_entity.pdbx_description
1 polymer ?
#
loop_
_entity_poly.entity_id
_entity_poly.type
_entity_poly.pdbx_seq_one_letter_code
_entity_poly.pdbx_strand_id
1 'polypeptide(L)' 'EVKGDWPSLVKQAAAYARSMFSVHPLRLFVIVFAFNHKTGQARFLVFHRGG' A
#
# COMPACT_ATOMS: atom_id res chain seq x y z
N GLU A 1 12.75 5.17 -3.43
CA GLU A 1 13.65 4.22 -2.76
C GLU A 1 13.03 2.83 -2.85
N VAL A 2 13.78 1.82 -3.27
CA VAL A 2 13.26 0.45 -3.42
C VAL A 2 13.41 -0.27 -2.08
N LYS A 3 12.30 -0.52 -1.40
CA LYS A 3 12.27 -1.22 -0.12
C LYS A 3 12.28 -2.74 -0.33
N GLY A 4 12.95 -3.47 0.57
CA GLY A 4 13.23 -4.90 0.40
C GLY A 4 12.60 -5.82 1.45
N ASP A 5 12.06 -5.27 2.52
CA ASP A 5 11.34 -5.99 3.56
C ASP A 5 9.85 -5.63 3.53
N TRP A 6 9.01 -6.58 3.92
CA TRP A 6 7.56 -6.38 3.91
C TRP A 6 7.08 -5.24 4.81
N PRO A 7 7.58 -5.07 6.06
CA PRO A 7 7.17 -3.96 6.91
C PRO A 7 7.39 -2.58 6.26
N SER A 8 8.51 -2.36 5.60
CA SER A 8 8.78 -1.09 4.92
C SER A 8 7.95 -0.90 3.64
N LEU A 9 7.73 -1.96 2.86
CA LEU A 9 6.83 -1.94 1.70
C LEU A 9 5.37 -1.64 2.10
N VAL A 10 4.88 -2.24 3.19
CA VAL A 10 3.53 -1.98 3.72
C VAL A 10 3.40 -0.53 4.19
N LYS A 11 4.40 0.01 4.91
CA LYS A 11 4.41 1.43 5.32
C LYS A 11 4.34 2.38 4.11
N GLN A 12 5.10 2.09 3.06
CA GLN A 12 5.09 2.88 1.82
C GLN A 12 3.73 2.78 1.11
N ALA A 13 3.18 1.56 1.00
CA ALA A 13 1.86 1.35 0.41
C ALA A 13 0.73 2.05 1.20
N ALA A 14 0.83 2.08 2.53
CA ALA A 14 -0.11 2.82 3.38
C ALA A 14 -0.08 4.34 3.11
N ALA A 15 1.10 4.91 2.86
CA ALA A 15 1.22 6.31 2.47
C ALA A 15 0.49 6.60 1.14
N TYR A 16 0.63 5.72 0.15
CA TYR A 16 -0.11 5.83 -1.11
C TYR A 16 -1.61 5.67 -0.93
N ALA A 17 -2.04 4.71 -0.12
CA ALA A 17 -3.44 4.53 0.20
C ALA A 17 -4.04 5.78 0.87
N ARG A 18 -3.31 6.40 1.79
CA ARG A 18 -3.71 7.67 2.43
C ARG A 18 -3.91 8.79 1.43
N SER A 19 -2.99 8.96 0.47
CA SER A 19 -3.14 9.95 -0.61
C SER A 19 -4.37 9.66 -1.47
N MET A 20 -4.64 8.39 -1.80
CA MET A 20 -5.84 8.00 -2.55
C MET A 20 -7.14 8.30 -1.79
N PHE A 21 -7.14 8.10 -0.47
CA PHE A 21 -8.26 8.47 0.40
C PHE A 21 -8.47 9.99 0.48
N SER A 22 -7.40 10.79 0.36
CA SER A 22 -7.51 12.25 0.30
C SER A 22 -8.09 12.74 -1.03
N VAL A 23 -7.74 12.09 -2.16
CA VAL A 23 -8.26 12.43 -3.50
C VAL A 23 -9.75 12.09 -3.65
N HIS A 24 -10.20 11.02 -2.98
CA HIS A 24 -11.61 10.61 -3.03
C HIS A 24 -12.12 10.31 -1.61
N PRO A 25 -12.69 11.31 -0.91
CA PRO A 25 -13.05 11.18 0.50
C PRO A 25 -14.07 10.07 0.81
N LEU A 26 -14.94 9.74 -0.16
CA LEU A 26 -15.95 8.68 -0.04
C LEU A 26 -15.40 7.27 -0.31
N ARG A 27 -14.13 7.14 -0.71
CA ARG A 27 -13.50 5.84 -0.95
C ARG A 27 -13.27 5.11 0.38
N LEU A 28 -13.90 3.94 0.53
CA LEU A 28 -13.78 3.10 1.73
C LEU A 28 -12.54 2.19 1.68
N PHE A 29 -12.17 1.71 0.49
CA PHE A 29 -11.06 0.78 0.29
C PHE A 29 -10.10 1.26 -0.79
N VAL A 30 -8.81 1.01 -0.58
CA VAL A 30 -7.76 1.21 -1.58
C VAL A 30 -6.98 -0.09 -1.71
N ILE A 31 -6.77 -0.52 -2.95
CA ILE A 31 -5.89 -1.64 -3.27
C ILE A 31 -4.57 -1.07 -3.80
N VAL A 32 -3.46 -1.48 -3.18
CA VAL A 32 -2.11 -1.15 -3.64
C VAL A 32 -1.40 -2.43 -4.06
N PHE A 33 -0.84 -2.44 -5.27
CA PHE A 33 0.02 -3.52 -5.74
C PHE A 33 1.44 -3.31 -5.23
N ALA A 34 1.98 -4.30 -4.51
CA ALA A 34 3.33 -4.26 -3.98
C ALA A 34 4.15 -5.44 -4.50
N PHE A 35 5.38 -5.16 -4.93
CA PHE A 35 6.34 -6.16 -5.36
C PHE A 35 7.60 -6.08 -4.50
N ASN A 36 7.95 -7.21 -3.87
CA ASN A 36 9.20 -7.35 -3.15
C ASN A 36 10.26 -7.95 -4.09
N HIS A 37 11.16 -7.09 -4.57
CA HIS A 37 12.26 -7.45 -5.46
C HIS A 37 13.29 -8.42 -4.85
N LYS A 38 13.43 -8.46 -3.51
CA LYS A 38 14.39 -9.36 -2.84
C LYS A 38 13.89 -10.80 -2.80
N THR A 39 12.58 -10.97 -2.57
CA THR A 39 11.95 -12.30 -2.48
C THR A 39 11.25 -12.73 -3.76
N GLY A 40 11.12 -11.84 -4.75
CA GLY A 40 10.36 -12.07 -5.98
C GLY A 40 8.85 -12.19 -5.77
N GLN A 41 8.34 -11.76 -4.62
CA GLN A 41 6.94 -11.94 -4.24
C GLN A 41 6.10 -10.70 -4.56
N ALA A 42 4.91 -10.91 -5.10
CA ALA A 42 3.91 -9.87 -5.29
C ALA A 42 2.75 -10.04 -4.29
N ARG A 43 2.19 -8.93 -3.80
CA ARG A 43 1.00 -8.91 -2.94
C ARG A 43 0.08 -7.77 -3.31
N PHE A 44 -1.23 -8.04 -3.24
CA PHE A 44 -2.25 -7.00 -3.19
C PHE A 44 -2.47 -6.62 -1.73
N LEU A 45 -2.28 -5.34 -1.42
CA LEU A 45 -2.49 -4.79 -0.09
C LEU A 45 -3.80 -4.01 -0.10
N VAL A 46 -4.76 -4.45 0.71
CA VAL A 46 -6.06 -3.80 0.86
C VAL A 46 -6.02 -2.93 2.10
N PHE A 47 -6.24 -1.64 1.91
CA PHE A 47 -6.34 -0.67 3.00
C PHE A 47 -7.79 -0.22 3.14
N HIS A 48 -8.29 -0.20 4.37
CA HIS A 48 -9.56 0.41 4.72
C HIS A 48 -9.31 1.82 5.27
N ARG A 49 -10.22 2.75 4.98
CA ARG A 49 -10.09 4.15 5.44
C ARG A 49 -10.04 4.28 6.98
N GLY A 50 -10.68 3.35 7.68
CA GLY A 50 -10.76 3.34 9.15
C GLY A 50 -9.46 2.96 9.88
N GLY A 51 -8.46 2.44 9.17
CA GLY A 51 -7.26 1.84 9.78
C GLY A 51 -7.45 0.36 10.05
#